data_AF-A0A936X3L7-F1
#
_entry.id   AF-A0A936X3L7-F1
#
_cell.length_a   1.000
_cell.length_b   1.000
_cell.length_c   1.000
_cell.angle_alpha   90.00
_cell.angle_beta   90.00
_cell.angle_gamma   90.00
#
_symmetry.space_group_name_H-M   'P 1'
#
loop_
_entity.id
_entity.type
_entity.pdbx_description
1 polymer ?
#
loop_
_entity_poly.entity_id
_entity_poly.type
_entity_poly.pdbx_seq_one_letter_code
_entity_poly.pdbx_strand_id
1 'polypeptide(L)'
;MIISIQTWTEFRIQYDKDSDNDGIPDVVESYGVDANGDGKIDNYTDTDGDGFSQNADANSTGAAGSGNGLGLPDLDGDGIPNALDLDSDNDGIPDIIESAGTDANNDGKTDTYFDSDADGYNDSIDGDVGNDGTAENAANTLLRTGADSNSDGRADSYPYKNFDSDTRANAYDIDSDNDGITDTREAGFPDIDSNGFTDGVKGADGWDNTIDALVTLILLNSDASGNPNYLDIDADDDGIPDNVEGLSTLGYVLPTGIDTDGDGLDNAYDAVVGFGANGITPNDQDGDLIPDYIDKDTDADGALDIYEGNDFNLNGLVDDLVTLTGVDTDGDGLDDRFDTNNSSIEGTSRYMGTMGTFLGDITPGSSTMVQMTIPGTERDWRYIPFILNAEFITLTGVRSVDHVNLHWTITCTKVINYFNIERSLDGSHFENIGTLMGTGTACNATPFNYSDDISLLTVPAAYYRITAITVNGQSKRSQLLPVRLKQVSVFTVSPNPANSQITIGITSSLKTMADIFVIDEAGRMVIKQQQLLKEGYNSFNVQGLQRLQPGIYAVRMIVRGEAFNQKIIIQK
;
A
#
# COMPACT_ATOMS: atom_id res chain seq x y z
N MET A 1 -18.94 -62.37 -10.95
CA MET A 1 -17.66 -63.08 -10.74
C MET A 1 -16.57 -62.03 -10.75
N ILE A 2 -16.11 -61.66 -9.54
CA ILE A 2 -14.84 -61.01 -9.18
C ILE A 2 -14.63 -59.55 -9.63
N ILE A 3 -15.10 -58.62 -8.80
CA ILE A 3 -14.34 -57.52 -8.17
C ILE A 3 -14.79 -57.56 -6.70
N SER A 4 -14.25 -58.45 -5.85
CA SER A 4 -13.05 -58.36 -5.02
C SER A 4 -13.04 -57.14 -4.08
N ILE A 5 -13.65 -57.35 -2.90
CA ILE A 5 -13.62 -56.52 -1.68
C ILE A 5 -14.48 -55.26 -1.77
N GLN A 6 -15.81 -55.45 -1.70
CA GLN A 6 -16.72 -54.41 -1.19
C GLN A 6 -16.51 -54.32 0.32
N THR A 7 -15.89 -53.24 0.77
CA THR A 7 -15.87 -52.84 2.17
C THR A 7 -17.25 -52.30 2.57
N TRP A 8 -17.51 -52.26 3.88
CA TRP A 8 -18.75 -51.75 4.47
C TRP A 8 -19.03 -50.25 4.21
N THR A 9 -18.10 -49.55 3.57
CA THR A 9 -18.14 -48.10 3.27
C THR A 9 -19.08 -47.77 2.11
N GLU A 10 -19.06 -48.52 0.99
CA GLU A 10 -19.96 -48.29 -0.16
C GLU A 10 -21.46 -48.50 0.16
N PHE A 11 -21.80 -49.15 1.28
CA PHE A 11 -23.19 -49.42 1.66
C PHE A 11 -23.80 -48.32 2.55
N ARG A 12 -22.99 -47.39 3.09
CA ARG A 12 -23.49 -46.23 3.86
C ARG A 12 -23.89 -45.07 2.95
N ILE A 13 -23.01 -44.69 2.02
CA ILE A 13 -23.19 -43.60 1.04
C ILE A 13 -24.51 -43.68 0.26
N GLN A 14 -25.14 -44.86 0.15
CA GLN A 14 -26.41 -45.02 -0.59
C GLN A 14 -27.67 -44.63 0.20
N TYR A 15 -27.58 -44.43 1.52
CA TYR A 15 -28.73 -44.07 2.37
C TYR A 15 -28.44 -42.98 3.41
N ASP A 16 -27.16 -42.77 3.74
CA ASP A 16 -26.65 -41.63 4.49
C ASP A 16 -26.59 -40.44 3.51
N LYS A 17 -27.15 -39.29 3.86
CA LYS A 17 -27.08 -38.07 3.04
C LYS A 17 -25.86 -37.19 3.35
N ASP A 18 -25.18 -37.46 4.46
CA ASP A 18 -24.04 -36.70 5.00
C ASP A 18 -23.14 -37.72 5.72
N SER A 19 -22.23 -38.33 4.95
CA SER A 19 -21.55 -39.58 5.27
C SER A 19 -20.47 -39.42 6.35
N ASP A 20 -19.86 -38.25 6.49
CA ASP A 20 -18.91 -37.90 7.55
C ASP A 20 -19.51 -37.03 8.65
N ASN A 21 -20.74 -36.51 8.46
CA ASN A 21 -21.52 -35.74 9.43
C ASN A 21 -20.95 -34.33 9.68
N ASP A 22 -20.25 -33.75 8.71
CA ASP A 22 -19.73 -32.38 8.73
C ASP A 22 -20.85 -31.33 8.46
N GLY A 23 -21.99 -31.79 7.94
CA GLY A 23 -23.17 -30.98 7.65
C GLY A 23 -23.29 -30.47 6.22
N ILE A 24 -22.34 -30.82 5.36
CA ILE A 24 -22.45 -30.71 3.92
C ILE A 24 -22.98 -32.06 3.40
N PRO A 25 -24.04 -32.08 2.59
CA PRO A 25 -24.59 -33.36 2.14
C PRO A 25 -23.76 -33.93 0.98
N ASP A 26 -23.62 -35.26 0.93
CA ASP A 26 -22.87 -36.04 -0.08
C ASP A 26 -23.16 -35.58 -1.53
N VAL A 27 -24.39 -35.13 -1.79
CA VAL A 27 -24.80 -34.62 -3.11
C VAL A 27 -24.06 -33.34 -3.50
N VAL A 28 -23.83 -32.42 -2.56
CA VAL A 28 -23.13 -31.15 -2.77
C VAL A 28 -21.63 -31.41 -2.96
N GLU A 29 -21.05 -32.25 -2.11
CA GLU A 29 -19.63 -32.63 -2.13
C GLU A 29 -19.26 -33.42 -3.39
N SER A 30 -20.25 -34.14 -3.94
CA SER A 30 -20.12 -34.81 -5.23
C SER A 30 -20.46 -33.92 -6.44
N TYR A 31 -20.53 -32.59 -6.25
CA TYR A 31 -20.86 -31.57 -7.26
C TYR A 31 -22.27 -31.65 -7.86
N GLY A 32 -23.19 -32.29 -7.16
CA GLY A 32 -24.59 -32.42 -7.55
C GLY A 32 -25.39 -31.14 -7.32
N VAL A 33 -26.55 -31.08 -7.97
CA VAL A 33 -27.50 -29.97 -7.83
C VAL A 33 -28.35 -30.20 -6.58
N ASP A 34 -28.24 -29.33 -5.59
CA ASP A 34 -29.12 -29.23 -4.43
C ASP A 34 -29.39 -27.76 -4.11
N ALA A 35 -30.27 -27.14 -4.91
CA ALA A 35 -30.62 -25.74 -4.76
C ALA A 35 -31.62 -25.50 -3.62
N ASN A 36 -32.29 -26.57 -3.16
CA ASN A 36 -33.32 -26.49 -2.15
C ASN A 36 -32.77 -26.78 -0.73
N GLY A 37 -31.62 -27.45 -0.63
CA GLY A 37 -30.89 -27.75 0.61
C GLY A 37 -31.41 -28.97 1.36
N ASP A 38 -32.13 -29.89 0.70
CA ASP A 38 -32.69 -31.09 1.33
C ASP A 38 -31.75 -32.32 1.28
N GLY A 39 -30.50 -32.12 0.87
CA GLY A 39 -29.51 -33.19 0.72
C GLY A 39 -29.91 -34.22 -0.34
N LYS A 40 -30.82 -33.86 -1.26
CA LYS A 40 -31.19 -34.71 -2.40
C LYS A 40 -30.86 -34.00 -3.70
N ILE A 41 -30.50 -34.80 -4.70
CA ILE A 41 -30.30 -34.24 -6.03
C ILE A 41 -31.62 -33.72 -6.62
N ASP A 42 -31.60 -32.43 -6.97
CA ASP A 42 -32.71 -31.75 -7.59
C ASP A 42 -33.02 -32.31 -8.98
N ASN A 43 -34.30 -32.24 -9.36
CA ASN A 43 -34.80 -32.71 -10.65
C ASN A 43 -34.46 -34.19 -10.97
N TYR A 44 -34.36 -35.03 -9.93
CA TYR A 44 -34.10 -36.46 -10.07
C TYR A 44 -35.08 -37.12 -11.05
N THR A 45 -34.53 -37.73 -12.09
CA THR A 45 -35.24 -38.65 -12.99
C THR A 45 -34.35 -39.84 -13.25
N ASP A 46 -34.85 -41.07 -13.16
CA ASP A 46 -34.10 -42.29 -13.50
C ASP A 46 -34.85 -43.01 -14.62
N THR A 47 -34.36 -42.89 -15.86
CA THR A 47 -35.10 -43.32 -17.05
C THR A 47 -34.93 -44.81 -17.33
N ASP A 48 -33.79 -45.41 -17.00
CA ASP A 48 -33.49 -46.82 -17.25
C ASP A 48 -33.55 -47.69 -15.98
N GLY A 49 -33.75 -47.08 -14.82
CA GLY A 49 -34.06 -47.76 -13.55
C GLY A 49 -32.83 -48.34 -12.88
N ASP A 50 -31.65 -47.77 -13.12
CA ASP A 50 -30.37 -48.27 -12.62
C ASP A 50 -29.94 -47.64 -11.28
N GLY A 51 -30.71 -46.65 -10.81
CA GLY A 51 -30.50 -45.95 -9.55
C GLY A 51 -29.81 -44.59 -9.70
N PHE A 52 -29.27 -44.23 -10.87
CA PHE A 52 -28.66 -42.92 -11.10
C PHE A 52 -29.67 -41.91 -11.64
N SER A 53 -29.53 -40.65 -11.22
CA SER A 53 -30.27 -39.54 -11.85
C SER A 53 -29.80 -39.37 -13.29
N GLN A 54 -30.69 -39.05 -14.21
CA GLN A 54 -30.38 -38.68 -15.59
C GLN A 54 -29.49 -37.45 -15.67
N ASN A 55 -29.44 -36.63 -14.62
CA ASN A 55 -28.46 -35.56 -14.54
C ASN A 55 -27.04 -36.18 -14.50
N ALA A 56 -26.81 -37.19 -13.67
CA ALA A 56 -25.53 -37.89 -13.54
C ALA A 56 -25.30 -39.04 -14.56
N ASP A 57 -26.37 -39.58 -15.17
CA ASP A 57 -26.32 -40.65 -16.20
C ASP A 57 -27.25 -40.34 -17.40
N ALA A 58 -26.95 -39.23 -18.08
CA ALA A 58 -27.76 -38.77 -19.21
C ALA A 58 -27.82 -39.75 -20.40
N ASN A 59 -26.85 -40.68 -20.49
CA ASN A 59 -26.74 -41.63 -21.60
C ASN A 59 -27.23 -43.05 -21.27
N SER A 60 -27.76 -43.29 -20.07
CA SER A 60 -28.31 -44.59 -19.63
C SER A 60 -27.28 -45.71 -19.78
N THR A 61 -26.06 -45.44 -19.34
CA THR A 61 -24.97 -46.41 -19.40
C THR A 61 -24.47 -46.83 -18.02
N GLY A 62 -25.10 -46.31 -16.97
CA GLY A 62 -24.72 -46.41 -15.57
C GLY A 62 -23.41 -45.70 -15.26
N ALA A 63 -23.02 -45.74 -13.97
CA ALA A 63 -21.82 -45.06 -13.45
C ALA A 63 -20.53 -45.28 -14.28
N ALA A 64 -20.36 -46.45 -14.90
CA ALA A 64 -19.15 -46.80 -15.65
C ALA A 64 -19.10 -46.19 -17.08
N GLY A 65 -20.20 -45.62 -17.57
CA GLY A 65 -20.28 -45.05 -18.92
C GLY A 65 -20.83 -43.62 -18.97
N SER A 66 -21.31 -43.08 -17.86
CA SER A 66 -21.88 -41.73 -17.79
C SER A 66 -20.83 -40.62 -18.03
N GLY A 67 -19.54 -40.94 -18.01
CA GLY A 67 -18.44 -40.03 -18.34
C GLY A 67 -18.19 -38.95 -17.28
N ASN A 68 -19.25 -38.51 -16.59
CA ASN A 68 -19.34 -37.49 -15.56
C ASN A 68 -20.39 -37.90 -14.49
N GLY A 69 -20.39 -39.12 -13.96
CA GLY A 69 -21.16 -39.39 -12.73
C GLY A 69 -20.74 -38.41 -11.62
N LEU A 70 -21.57 -38.23 -10.58
CA LEU A 70 -21.20 -37.39 -9.42
C LEU A 70 -19.84 -37.81 -8.80
N GLY A 71 -19.39 -39.03 -9.09
CA GLY A 71 -18.01 -39.45 -8.83
C GLY A 71 -17.77 -39.61 -7.33
N LEU A 72 -16.50 -39.67 -6.97
CA LEU A 72 -16.02 -39.50 -5.62
C LEU A 72 -14.92 -38.45 -5.77
N PRO A 73 -15.26 -37.15 -5.84
CA PRO A 73 -14.27 -36.09 -5.83
C PRO A 73 -13.34 -36.28 -4.63
N ASP A 74 -12.07 -35.96 -4.84
CA ASP A 74 -10.95 -36.11 -3.92
C ASP A 74 -10.07 -34.93 -4.31
N LEU A 75 -10.36 -33.79 -3.70
CA LEU A 75 -9.95 -32.48 -4.20
C LEU A 75 -8.48 -32.22 -3.90
N ASP A 76 -8.04 -32.48 -2.68
CA ASP A 76 -6.65 -32.39 -2.24
C ASP A 76 -5.79 -33.59 -2.70
N GLY A 77 -6.42 -34.69 -3.13
CA GLY A 77 -5.76 -35.86 -3.67
C GLY A 77 -5.14 -36.79 -2.62
N ASP A 78 -5.58 -36.73 -1.35
CA ASP A 78 -5.06 -37.58 -0.28
C ASP A 78 -5.57 -39.04 -0.36
N GLY A 79 -6.62 -39.27 -1.16
CA GLY A 79 -7.25 -40.56 -1.39
C GLY A 79 -8.51 -40.83 -0.57
N ILE A 80 -8.98 -39.83 0.19
CA ILE A 80 -10.26 -39.79 0.89
C ILE A 80 -11.19 -38.92 0.03
N PRO A 81 -12.35 -39.45 -0.40
CA PRO A 81 -13.31 -38.62 -1.12
C PRO A 81 -13.86 -37.50 -0.23
N ASN A 82 -14.14 -36.32 -0.79
CA ASN A 82 -14.69 -35.16 -0.07
C ASN A 82 -15.86 -35.54 0.85
N ALA A 83 -16.82 -36.35 0.38
CA ALA A 83 -17.95 -36.87 1.18
C ALA A 83 -17.61 -37.82 2.35
N LEU A 84 -16.32 -37.97 2.65
CA LEU A 84 -15.79 -38.73 3.78
C LEU A 84 -14.63 -37.98 4.46
N ASP A 85 -14.34 -36.75 4.00
CA ASP A 85 -13.23 -35.91 4.38
C ASP A 85 -13.77 -34.74 5.20
N LEU A 86 -13.13 -34.44 6.33
CA LEU A 86 -13.55 -33.33 7.18
C LEU A 86 -12.81 -32.01 6.85
N ASP A 87 -11.87 -32.04 5.90
CA ASP A 87 -11.02 -30.91 5.45
C ASP A 87 -10.64 -31.17 3.97
N SER A 88 -11.61 -30.93 3.08
CA SER A 88 -11.64 -31.36 1.68
C SER A 88 -10.57 -30.73 0.80
N ASP A 89 -10.12 -29.53 1.10
CA ASP A 89 -9.02 -28.84 0.42
C ASP A 89 -7.71 -28.86 1.19
N ASN A 90 -7.74 -29.34 2.43
CA ASN A 90 -6.60 -29.67 3.26
C ASN A 90 -5.82 -28.46 3.79
N ASP A 91 -6.51 -27.34 3.88
CA ASP A 91 -5.97 -26.08 4.35
C ASP A 91 -5.87 -26.02 5.89
N GLY A 92 -6.47 -27.01 6.58
CA GLY A 92 -6.47 -27.18 8.03
C GLY A 92 -7.72 -26.65 8.74
N ILE A 93 -8.56 -25.87 8.07
CA ILE A 93 -9.87 -25.45 8.53
C ILE A 93 -10.87 -26.52 8.08
N PRO A 94 -11.69 -27.10 8.98
CA PRO A 94 -12.59 -28.16 8.56
C PRO A 94 -13.81 -27.62 7.81
N ASP A 95 -14.32 -28.37 6.84
CA ASP A 95 -15.43 -28.03 5.92
C ASP A 95 -16.65 -27.44 6.65
N ILE A 96 -16.97 -27.99 7.83
CA ILE A 96 -18.06 -27.49 8.68
C ILE A 96 -17.86 -26.03 9.09
N ILE A 97 -16.63 -25.63 9.45
CA ILE A 97 -16.32 -24.27 9.92
C ILE A 97 -16.40 -23.28 8.76
N GLU A 98 -15.88 -23.65 7.61
CA GLU A 98 -15.87 -22.81 6.41
C GLU A 98 -17.25 -22.63 5.81
N SER A 99 -18.08 -23.67 5.92
CA SER A 99 -19.51 -23.59 5.64
C SER A 99 -20.32 -22.87 6.74
N ALA A 100 -19.64 -22.26 7.72
CA ALA A 100 -20.17 -21.51 8.86
C ALA A 100 -21.09 -22.33 9.78
N GLY A 101 -20.83 -23.63 9.87
CA GLY A 101 -21.39 -24.54 10.84
C GLY A 101 -20.85 -24.32 12.25
N THR A 102 -21.33 -25.13 13.20
CA THR A 102 -20.90 -25.08 14.59
C THR A 102 -20.17 -26.37 14.95
N ASP A 103 -18.91 -26.23 15.35
CA ASP A 103 -18.09 -27.30 15.91
C ASP A 103 -17.43 -26.84 17.22
N ALA A 104 -18.19 -26.88 18.34
CA ALA A 104 -17.69 -26.42 19.63
C ALA A 104 -16.76 -27.43 20.32
N ASN A 105 -16.75 -28.68 19.87
CA ASN A 105 -15.95 -29.77 20.41
C ASN A 105 -14.73 -30.15 19.56
N ASN A 106 -14.54 -29.47 18.42
CA ASN A 106 -13.40 -29.63 17.53
C ASN A 106 -13.27 -31.06 17.00
N ASP A 107 -14.37 -31.66 16.53
CA ASP A 107 -14.35 -32.97 15.90
C ASP A 107 -14.75 -32.97 14.42
N GLY A 108 -14.77 -31.78 13.80
CA GLY A 108 -15.07 -31.58 12.37
C GLY A 108 -16.51 -31.93 12.01
N LYS A 109 -17.39 -32.14 12.99
CA LYS A 109 -18.75 -32.66 12.79
C LYS A 109 -19.79 -31.73 13.35
N THR A 110 -21.01 -31.88 12.86
CA THR A 110 -22.13 -31.08 13.34
C THR A 110 -22.42 -31.32 14.81
N ASP A 111 -22.43 -30.23 15.56
CA ASP A 111 -22.81 -30.25 16.96
C ASP A 111 -24.29 -30.60 17.14
N THR A 112 -24.60 -31.26 18.27
CA THR A 112 -25.99 -31.58 18.65
C THR A 112 -26.77 -32.38 17.60
N TYR A 113 -26.15 -33.39 17.00
CA TYR A 113 -26.76 -34.24 15.98
C TYR A 113 -28.11 -34.85 16.38
N PHE A 114 -29.16 -34.47 15.65
CA PHE A 114 -30.48 -35.09 15.67
C PHE A 114 -30.91 -35.39 14.23
N ASP A 115 -31.49 -36.56 14.02
CA ASP A 115 -31.96 -37.00 12.70
C ASP A 115 -33.32 -37.68 12.92
N SER A 116 -34.38 -36.97 12.56
CA SER A 116 -35.77 -37.34 12.85
C SER A 116 -36.33 -38.37 11.87
N ASP A 117 -35.91 -38.33 10.61
CA ASP A 117 -36.42 -39.19 9.54
C ASP A 117 -35.45 -40.36 9.19
N ALA A 118 -34.27 -40.35 9.81
CA ALA A 118 -33.21 -41.36 9.73
C ALA A 118 -32.54 -41.45 8.36
N ASP A 119 -32.36 -40.31 7.69
CA ASP A 119 -31.68 -40.21 6.40
C ASP A 119 -30.23 -39.76 6.46
N GLY A 120 -29.69 -39.55 7.67
CA GLY A 120 -28.30 -39.20 7.88
C GLY A 120 -28.03 -37.71 7.89
N TYR A 121 -29.00 -36.86 7.55
CA TYR A 121 -28.82 -35.42 7.59
C TYR A 121 -29.29 -34.81 8.92
N ASN A 122 -28.51 -33.89 9.49
CA ASN A 122 -28.83 -33.33 10.79
C ASN A 122 -30.02 -32.35 10.69
N ASP A 123 -31.09 -32.59 11.46
CA ASP A 123 -32.32 -31.80 11.54
C ASP A 123 -32.06 -30.28 11.66
N SER A 124 -30.96 -29.88 12.32
CA SER A 124 -30.63 -28.46 12.52
C SER A 124 -30.23 -27.73 11.24
N ILE A 125 -29.89 -28.46 10.17
CA ILE A 125 -29.40 -27.94 8.89
C ILE A 125 -30.09 -28.60 7.68
N ASP A 126 -30.89 -29.65 7.88
CA ASP A 126 -31.66 -30.31 6.82
C ASP A 126 -32.83 -29.44 6.31
N GLY A 127 -32.79 -29.12 5.02
CA GLY A 127 -33.82 -28.34 4.33
C GLY A 127 -35.23 -28.93 4.39
N ASP A 128 -35.37 -30.25 4.48
CA ASP A 128 -36.63 -31.02 4.52
C ASP A 128 -36.53 -32.12 5.60
N VAL A 129 -36.42 -31.70 6.87
CA VAL A 129 -36.28 -32.55 8.08
C VAL A 129 -37.27 -33.72 8.13
N GLY A 130 -38.47 -33.55 7.56
CA GLY A 130 -39.52 -34.58 7.54
C GLY A 130 -39.52 -35.46 6.30
N ASN A 131 -38.72 -35.11 5.30
CA ASN A 131 -38.65 -35.71 3.97
C ASN A 131 -40.03 -35.85 3.33
N ASP A 132 -40.85 -34.81 3.54
CA ASP A 132 -42.24 -34.75 3.10
C ASP A 132 -42.46 -33.77 1.93
N GLY A 133 -41.37 -33.15 1.47
CA GLY A 133 -41.34 -32.16 0.40
C GLY A 133 -41.76 -30.76 0.84
N THR A 134 -41.83 -30.52 2.15
CA THR A 134 -42.02 -29.20 2.74
C THR A 134 -40.68 -28.69 3.24
N ALA A 135 -40.30 -27.47 2.88
CA ALA A 135 -39.07 -26.92 3.43
C ALA A 135 -39.29 -26.51 4.90
N GLU A 136 -38.55 -27.12 5.83
CA GLU A 136 -38.53 -26.75 7.24
C GLU A 136 -37.35 -25.85 7.60
N ASN A 137 -36.16 -26.17 7.08
CA ASN A 137 -34.91 -25.60 7.57
C ASN A 137 -33.93 -25.15 6.47
N ALA A 138 -34.40 -24.99 5.23
CA ALA A 138 -33.58 -24.67 4.06
C ALA A 138 -32.75 -23.36 4.16
N ALA A 139 -32.98 -22.52 5.18
CA ALA A 139 -32.18 -21.32 5.44
C ALA A 139 -30.96 -21.59 6.35
N ASN A 140 -30.96 -22.72 7.06
CA ASN A 140 -29.90 -23.13 7.99
C ASN A 140 -28.98 -24.20 7.39
N THR A 141 -29.30 -24.74 6.22
CA THR A 141 -28.42 -25.58 5.42
C THR A 141 -27.07 -24.89 5.22
N LEU A 142 -25.98 -25.59 5.52
CA LEU A 142 -24.63 -25.02 5.52
C LEU A 142 -24.22 -24.63 4.10
N LEU A 143 -24.03 -25.61 3.22
CA LEU A 143 -23.68 -25.40 1.82
C LEU A 143 -24.78 -25.91 0.87
N ARG A 144 -25.00 -25.18 -0.22
CA ARG A 144 -25.97 -25.52 -1.27
C ARG A 144 -25.43 -25.11 -2.62
N THR A 145 -25.79 -25.88 -3.64
CA THR A 145 -25.36 -25.60 -5.00
C THR A 145 -26.43 -24.88 -5.83
N GLY A 146 -26.01 -24.25 -6.92
CA GLY A 146 -26.90 -23.62 -7.89
C GLY A 146 -27.46 -24.61 -8.92
N ALA A 147 -28.14 -24.07 -9.93
CA ALA A 147 -28.74 -24.89 -10.98
C ALA A 147 -27.69 -25.42 -11.98
N ASP A 148 -27.94 -26.61 -12.52
CA ASP A 148 -27.30 -27.12 -13.73
C ASP A 148 -27.92 -26.47 -14.98
N SER A 149 -27.30 -25.38 -15.45
CA SER A 149 -27.74 -24.60 -16.61
C SER A 149 -27.31 -25.22 -17.93
N ASN A 150 -26.18 -25.93 -17.94
CA ASN A 150 -25.60 -26.53 -19.14
C ASN A 150 -26.09 -27.98 -19.40
N SER A 151 -26.80 -28.57 -18.43
CA SER A 151 -27.34 -29.93 -18.39
C SER A 151 -26.28 -31.03 -18.50
N ASP A 152 -25.10 -30.83 -17.89
CA ASP A 152 -24.01 -31.80 -17.85
C ASP A 152 -24.01 -32.70 -16.61
N GLY A 153 -24.96 -32.47 -15.70
CA GLY A 153 -25.16 -33.27 -14.51
C GLY A 153 -24.58 -32.70 -13.23
N ARG A 154 -23.87 -31.56 -13.31
CA ARG A 154 -23.22 -30.91 -12.17
C ARG A 154 -23.81 -29.52 -11.93
N ALA A 155 -23.67 -29.04 -10.71
CA ALA A 155 -23.97 -27.65 -10.43
C ALA A 155 -22.98 -26.73 -11.16
N ASP A 156 -23.49 -25.63 -11.74
CA ASP A 156 -22.66 -24.64 -12.45
C ASP A 156 -22.19 -23.49 -11.53
N SER A 157 -22.59 -23.47 -10.25
CA SER A 157 -22.29 -22.35 -9.33
C SER A 157 -22.50 -22.74 -7.86
N TYR A 158 -21.81 -22.06 -6.96
CA TYR A 158 -21.90 -22.22 -5.50
C TYR A 158 -22.32 -20.90 -4.84
N PRO A 159 -23.62 -20.55 -4.85
CA PRO A 159 -24.07 -19.20 -4.47
C PRO A 159 -24.13 -18.94 -2.95
N TYR A 160 -23.67 -19.88 -2.12
CA TYR A 160 -23.71 -19.79 -0.66
C TYR A 160 -22.39 -20.27 -0.10
N LYS A 161 -21.92 -19.65 0.99
CA LYS A 161 -20.64 -19.99 1.65
C LYS A 161 -19.47 -20.04 0.66
N ASN A 162 -19.51 -19.08 -0.26
CA ASN A 162 -18.46 -18.77 -1.21
C ASN A 162 -18.22 -17.27 -1.00
N PHE A 163 -17.11 -16.94 -0.34
CA PHE A 163 -16.83 -15.59 0.12
C PHE A 163 -16.42 -14.70 -1.05
N ASP A 164 -15.50 -15.12 -1.92
CA ASP A 164 -15.10 -14.35 -3.08
C ASP A 164 -16.13 -14.43 -4.26
N SER A 165 -17.09 -15.35 -4.21
CA SER A 165 -18.09 -15.61 -5.27
C SER A 165 -17.51 -16.15 -6.59
N ASP A 166 -16.42 -16.90 -6.53
CA ASP A 166 -15.85 -17.63 -7.64
C ASP A 166 -16.65 -18.90 -8.03
N THR A 167 -15.97 -19.92 -8.57
CA THR A 167 -16.57 -21.21 -8.95
C THR A 167 -16.58 -22.25 -7.84
N ARG A 168 -15.97 -21.99 -6.69
CA ARG A 168 -15.85 -22.92 -5.56
C ARG A 168 -16.62 -22.40 -4.36
N ALA A 169 -16.55 -23.10 -3.26
CA ALA A 169 -17.06 -22.62 -1.98
C ALA A 169 -15.90 -22.70 -1.02
N ASN A 170 -15.95 -21.97 0.09
CA ASN A 170 -14.80 -21.82 0.99
C ASN A 170 -14.18 -23.17 1.35
N ALA A 171 -14.99 -24.17 1.73
CA ALA A 171 -14.54 -25.52 2.06
C ALA A 171 -13.82 -26.32 0.95
N TYR A 172 -13.70 -25.75 -0.26
CA TYR A 172 -13.10 -26.35 -1.44
C TYR A 172 -12.13 -25.38 -2.12
N ASP A 173 -11.69 -24.33 -1.43
CA ASP A 173 -10.98 -23.17 -1.95
C ASP A 173 -9.83 -22.83 -0.99
N ILE A 174 -8.59 -22.80 -1.50
CA ILE A 174 -7.40 -22.60 -0.65
C ILE A 174 -7.07 -21.12 -0.41
N ASP A 175 -7.83 -20.20 -0.99
CA ASP A 175 -7.69 -18.73 -0.92
C ASP A 175 -9.11 -18.12 -1.00
N SER A 176 -9.89 -18.34 0.07
CA SER A 176 -11.34 -18.11 0.12
C SER A 176 -11.74 -16.65 -0.12
N ASP A 177 -10.87 -15.68 0.13
CA ASP A 177 -11.09 -14.26 -0.15
C ASP A 177 -10.35 -13.71 -1.37
N ASN A 178 -9.56 -14.55 -2.04
CA ASN A 178 -8.92 -14.30 -3.32
C ASN A 178 -8.02 -13.07 -3.28
N ASP A 179 -7.34 -12.89 -2.16
CA ASP A 179 -6.32 -11.89 -1.98
C ASP A 179 -4.94 -12.43 -2.45
N GLY A 180 -4.78 -13.75 -2.53
CA GLY A 180 -3.58 -14.44 -2.99
C GLY A 180 -2.74 -15.05 -1.87
N ILE A 181 -3.05 -14.79 -0.60
CA ILE A 181 -2.52 -15.48 0.58
C ILE A 181 -3.43 -16.68 0.83
N THR A 182 -2.86 -17.86 1.06
CA THR A 182 -3.67 -19.06 1.26
C THR A 182 -4.27 -19.11 2.66
N ASP A 183 -5.49 -19.63 2.80
CA ASP A 183 -6.24 -19.77 4.04
C ASP A 183 -5.42 -20.46 5.14
N THR A 184 -4.65 -21.50 4.79
CA THR A 184 -3.70 -22.19 5.68
C THR A 184 -2.76 -21.22 6.41
N ARG A 185 -2.24 -20.21 5.70
CA ARG A 185 -1.28 -19.23 6.24
C ARG A 185 -1.98 -18.23 7.13
N GLU A 186 -3.17 -17.81 6.74
CA GLU A 186 -3.94 -16.79 7.44
C GLU A 186 -4.55 -17.33 8.72
N ALA A 187 -4.95 -18.60 8.72
CA ALA A 187 -5.26 -19.35 9.93
C ALA A 187 -4.02 -19.58 10.83
N GLY A 188 -2.81 -19.33 10.31
CA GLY A 188 -1.55 -19.46 11.04
C GLY A 188 -1.06 -20.90 11.18
N PHE A 189 -1.50 -21.78 10.30
CA PHE A 189 -1.09 -23.18 10.32
C PHE A 189 0.28 -23.39 9.64
N PRO A 190 1.00 -24.49 9.98
CA PRO A 190 2.28 -24.78 9.35
C PRO A 190 2.13 -25.24 7.89
N ASP A 191 2.74 -24.49 6.99
CA ASP A 191 2.89 -24.79 5.56
C ASP A 191 4.33 -24.45 5.10
N ILE A 192 5.25 -25.39 5.31
CA ILE A 192 6.69 -25.19 5.10
C ILE A 192 7.04 -25.19 3.62
N ASP A 193 6.38 -26.02 2.81
CA ASP A 193 6.66 -26.12 1.38
C ASP A 193 5.79 -25.21 0.51
N SER A 194 4.91 -24.43 1.13
CA SER A 194 4.17 -23.35 0.51
C SER A 194 3.26 -23.87 -0.59
N ASN A 195 2.48 -24.90 -0.28
CA ASN A 195 1.56 -25.52 -1.23
C ASN A 195 0.08 -25.27 -0.91
N GLY A 196 -0.21 -24.44 0.09
CA GLY A 196 -1.58 -24.16 0.52
C GLY A 196 -2.23 -25.30 1.31
N PHE A 197 -1.46 -26.32 1.71
CA PHE A 197 -1.96 -27.40 2.57
C PHE A 197 -1.22 -27.41 3.89
N THR A 198 -1.87 -27.96 4.92
CA THR A 198 -1.20 -28.16 6.21
C THR A 198 -0.20 -29.31 6.16
N ASP A 199 0.98 -29.09 6.75
CA ASP A 199 2.10 -30.05 6.76
C ASP A 199 1.92 -31.26 7.69
N GLY A 200 0.90 -31.25 8.54
CA GLY A 200 0.72 -32.30 9.54
C GLY A 200 0.20 -33.61 8.92
N VAL A 201 0.14 -34.63 9.77
CA VAL A 201 -0.27 -35.96 9.32
C VAL A 201 -1.80 -36.00 9.28
N LYS A 202 -2.36 -36.31 8.12
CA LYS A 202 -3.81 -36.50 7.93
C LYS A 202 -4.35 -37.72 8.64
N GLY A 203 -5.57 -37.58 9.13
CA GLY A 203 -6.33 -38.59 9.85
C GLY A 203 -6.83 -39.71 8.95
N ALA A 204 -7.87 -40.42 9.40
CA ALA A 204 -8.60 -41.37 8.56
C ALA A 204 -9.85 -40.74 7.92
N ASP A 205 -10.06 -39.49 8.28
CA ASP A 205 -11.12 -38.53 8.06
C ASP A 205 -10.56 -37.28 7.36
N GLY A 206 -9.38 -37.41 6.72
CA GLY A 206 -8.68 -36.38 5.93
C GLY A 206 -8.09 -35.22 6.73
N TRP A 207 -8.70 -34.83 7.84
CA TRP A 207 -8.23 -33.69 8.63
C TRP A 207 -6.87 -33.87 9.31
N ASP A 208 -6.16 -32.76 9.51
CA ASP A 208 -4.86 -32.72 10.18
C ASP A 208 -4.94 -33.12 11.67
N ASN A 209 -4.31 -34.24 12.03
CA ASN A 209 -4.33 -34.77 13.42
C ASN A 209 -3.77 -33.79 14.46
N THR A 210 -2.95 -32.82 14.08
CA THR A 210 -2.40 -31.83 15.01
C THR A 210 -3.42 -30.73 15.32
N ILE A 211 -4.28 -30.40 14.35
CA ILE A 211 -5.37 -29.43 14.47
C ILE A 211 -6.60 -30.10 15.11
N ASP A 212 -6.99 -31.31 14.68
CA ASP A 212 -8.03 -32.14 15.30
C ASP A 212 -7.79 -32.34 16.81
N ALA A 213 -6.52 -32.54 17.21
CA ALA A 213 -6.17 -32.73 18.62
C ALA A 213 -6.31 -31.48 19.51
N LEU A 214 -6.68 -30.32 18.96
CA LEU A 214 -6.98 -29.12 19.73
C LEU A 214 -8.29 -29.32 20.52
N VAL A 215 -8.44 -28.60 21.64
CA VAL A 215 -9.69 -28.66 22.43
C VAL A 215 -10.79 -27.85 21.77
N THR A 216 -10.41 -26.80 21.05
CA THR A 216 -11.25 -25.85 20.32
C THR A 216 -10.36 -25.21 19.29
N LEU A 217 -10.78 -25.20 18.02
CA LEU A 217 -10.15 -24.40 16.99
C LEU A 217 -10.56 -22.93 17.17
N ILE A 218 -9.56 -22.05 17.18
CA ILE A 218 -9.75 -20.60 17.20
C ILE A 218 -8.97 -20.09 16.01
N LEU A 219 -9.69 -19.70 14.96
CA LEU A 219 -9.09 -19.08 13.79
C LEU A 219 -8.56 -17.69 14.15
N LEU A 220 -7.48 -17.30 13.48
CA LEU A 220 -6.90 -15.98 13.67
C LEU A 220 -7.85 -14.91 13.14
N ASN A 221 -7.87 -13.80 13.87
CA ASN A 221 -8.67 -12.62 13.61
C ASN A 221 -7.88 -11.46 14.24
N SER A 222 -7.07 -10.79 13.42
CA SER A 222 -6.01 -9.88 13.86
C SER A 222 -6.55 -8.54 14.36
N ASP A 223 -7.64 -8.06 13.77
CA ASP A 223 -8.34 -6.83 14.13
C ASP A 223 -9.34 -6.97 15.31
N ALA A 224 -9.70 -8.21 15.68
CA ALA A 224 -10.75 -8.57 16.65
C ALA A 224 -12.18 -8.14 16.22
N SER A 225 -12.40 -7.96 14.93
CA SER A 225 -13.60 -7.42 14.29
C SER A 225 -13.94 -8.28 13.06
N GLY A 226 -15.04 -7.99 12.36
CA GLY A 226 -15.34 -8.69 11.09
C GLY A 226 -15.27 -10.23 11.08
N ASN A 227 -14.64 -10.73 10.01
CA ASN A 227 -14.41 -12.14 9.72
C ASN A 227 -13.02 -12.57 10.24
N PRO A 228 -12.76 -13.88 10.41
CA PRO A 228 -11.38 -14.35 10.59
C PRO A 228 -10.50 -14.02 9.37
N ASN A 229 -9.17 -13.98 9.58
CA ASN A 229 -8.21 -13.48 8.59
C ASN A 229 -8.38 -14.09 7.19
N TYR A 230 -8.61 -15.40 7.08
CA TYR A 230 -8.79 -16.09 5.79
C TYR A 230 -10.03 -15.68 4.96
N LEU A 231 -10.83 -14.75 5.49
CA LEU A 231 -12.05 -14.21 4.89
C LEU A 231 -12.09 -12.68 5.04
N ASP A 232 -10.92 -12.06 5.12
CA ASP A 232 -10.77 -10.65 5.48
C ASP A 232 -9.55 -10.07 4.74
N ILE A 233 -9.82 -9.28 3.71
CA ILE A 233 -8.77 -8.78 2.82
C ILE A 233 -7.94 -7.61 3.40
N ASP A 234 -8.21 -7.19 4.65
CA ASP A 234 -7.50 -6.16 5.42
C ASP A 234 -7.48 -6.63 6.89
N ALA A 235 -6.80 -7.76 7.14
CA ALA A 235 -6.94 -8.55 8.36
C ALA A 235 -6.62 -7.79 9.65
N ASP A 236 -5.85 -6.70 9.56
CA ASP A 236 -5.46 -5.88 10.70
C ASP A 236 -6.10 -4.49 10.73
N ASP A 237 -6.98 -4.22 9.76
CA ASP A 237 -7.99 -3.17 9.71
C ASP A 237 -7.33 -1.78 9.68
N ASP A 238 -6.30 -1.68 8.86
CA ASP A 238 -5.42 -0.52 8.74
C ASP A 238 -5.67 0.27 7.43
N GLY A 239 -6.48 -0.30 6.54
CA GLY A 239 -6.90 0.28 5.28
C GLY A 239 -6.02 -0.12 4.09
N ILE A 240 -4.98 -0.93 4.31
CA ILE A 240 -4.08 -1.44 3.28
C ILE A 240 -4.45 -2.91 3.06
N PRO A 241 -4.90 -3.30 1.86
CA PRO A 241 -5.28 -4.68 1.64
C PRO A 241 -4.11 -5.66 1.77
N ASP A 242 -4.37 -6.85 2.31
CA ASP A 242 -3.42 -7.89 2.68
C ASP A 242 -2.53 -8.29 1.50
N ASN A 243 -3.10 -8.42 0.31
CA ASN A 243 -2.35 -8.68 -0.92
C ASN A 243 -1.34 -7.59 -1.30
N VAL A 244 -1.53 -6.33 -0.87
CA VAL A 244 -0.51 -5.27 -0.98
C VAL A 244 0.63 -5.59 -0.04
N GLU A 245 0.31 -5.99 1.18
CA GLU A 245 1.21 -6.03 2.32
C GLU A 245 2.06 -7.29 2.31
N GLY A 246 1.42 -8.43 2.00
CA GLY A 246 2.04 -9.73 1.80
C GLY A 246 3.15 -9.71 0.75
N LEU A 247 3.23 -8.70 -0.12
CA LEU A 247 4.27 -8.58 -1.14
C LEU A 247 5.32 -7.51 -0.80
N SER A 248 6.60 -7.86 -1.02
CA SER A 248 7.68 -6.86 -1.01
C SER A 248 7.52 -5.83 -2.14
N THR A 249 8.01 -4.60 -1.93
CA THR A 249 7.99 -3.54 -2.96
C THR A 249 8.51 -3.98 -4.34
N LEU A 250 9.57 -4.80 -4.34
CA LEU A 250 10.23 -5.26 -5.56
C LEU A 250 9.49 -6.43 -6.20
N GLY A 251 8.85 -7.25 -5.37
CA GLY A 251 8.11 -8.45 -5.74
C GLY A 251 6.62 -8.21 -6.02
N TYR A 252 6.10 -7.00 -5.79
CA TYR A 252 4.69 -6.68 -6.00
C TYR A 252 4.25 -6.97 -7.44
N VAL A 253 3.19 -7.76 -7.58
CA VAL A 253 2.56 -8.19 -8.82
C VAL A 253 1.05 -8.07 -8.63
N LEU A 254 0.36 -7.65 -9.69
CA LEU A 254 -1.10 -7.57 -9.71
C LEU A 254 -1.73 -8.92 -10.06
N PRO A 255 -2.91 -9.23 -9.51
CA PRO A 255 -3.67 -10.39 -9.94
C PRO A 255 -4.05 -10.26 -11.41
N THR A 256 -4.18 -11.40 -12.08
CA THR A 256 -4.56 -11.49 -13.48
C THR A 256 -6.07 -11.51 -13.70
N GLY A 257 -6.84 -11.79 -12.64
CA GLY A 257 -8.27 -12.10 -12.67
C GLY A 257 -8.55 -13.45 -13.34
N ILE A 258 -7.57 -14.37 -13.30
CA ILE A 258 -7.66 -15.68 -13.92
C ILE A 258 -7.09 -16.68 -12.92
N ASP A 259 -7.85 -17.73 -12.67
CA ASP A 259 -7.42 -18.97 -12.05
C ASP A 259 -7.61 -20.09 -13.10
N THR A 260 -6.55 -20.84 -13.42
CA THR A 260 -6.57 -21.79 -14.55
C THR A 260 -7.17 -23.13 -14.17
N ASP A 261 -6.90 -23.56 -12.96
CA ASP A 261 -7.18 -24.85 -12.36
C ASP A 261 -8.35 -24.80 -11.40
N GLY A 262 -8.77 -23.58 -11.02
CA GLY A 262 -9.85 -23.36 -10.09
C GLY A 262 -9.41 -23.93 -8.77
N ASP A 263 -8.38 -23.41 -8.12
CA ASP A 263 -8.05 -23.82 -6.75
C ASP A 263 -8.19 -22.68 -5.73
N GLY A 264 -8.48 -21.46 -6.20
CA GLY A 264 -8.57 -20.25 -5.40
C GLY A 264 -7.53 -19.23 -5.82
N LEU A 265 -6.32 -19.71 -6.14
CA LEU A 265 -5.16 -18.85 -6.36
C LEU A 265 -5.16 -18.24 -7.77
N ASP A 266 -5.02 -16.92 -7.85
CA ASP A 266 -4.80 -16.26 -9.14
C ASP A 266 -3.46 -16.69 -9.77
N ASN A 267 -3.44 -16.89 -11.09
CA ASN A 267 -2.24 -17.26 -11.87
C ASN A 267 -1.04 -16.29 -11.71
N ALA A 268 -1.24 -15.08 -11.18
CA ALA A 268 -0.18 -14.16 -10.80
C ALA A 268 0.67 -14.70 -9.64
N TYR A 269 0.03 -15.42 -8.73
CA TYR A 269 0.57 -15.95 -7.49
C TYR A 269 0.82 -17.45 -7.65
N ASP A 270 -0.07 -18.17 -8.32
CA ASP A 270 0.10 -19.59 -8.62
C ASP A 270 1.26 -19.88 -9.61
N ALA A 271 2.23 -20.68 -9.14
CA ALA A 271 3.38 -21.13 -9.91
C ALA A 271 3.17 -22.49 -10.62
N VAL A 272 2.09 -23.22 -10.32
CA VAL A 272 1.82 -24.61 -10.71
C VAL A 272 0.35 -24.83 -11.02
N VAL A 273 0.04 -25.11 -12.29
CA VAL A 273 -1.31 -25.58 -12.67
C VAL A 273 -1.59 -27.00 -12.11
N GLY A 274 -2.29 -27.04 -10.98
CA GLY A 274 -2.88 -28.15 -10.25
C GLY A 274 -3.29 -27.69 -8.84
N PHE A 275 -4.36 -28.26 -8.28
CA PHE A 275 -4.90 -27.86 -6.96
C PHE A 275 -3.81 -27.81 -5.87
N GLY A 276 -3.63 -26.64 -5.26
CA GLY A 276 -2.58 -26.33 -4.31
C GLY A 276 -1.33 -25.79 -4.99
N ALA A 277 -0.82 -24.66 -4.51
CA ALA A 277 0.42 -24.09 -5.02
C ALA A 277 1.05 -23.08 -4.06
N ASN A 278 2.12 -22.43 -4.53
CA ASN A 278 2.74 -21.32 -3.80
C ASN A 278 1.93 -20.07 -4.10
N GLY A 279 1.00 -19.70 -3.22
CA GLY A 279 0.40 -18.36 -3.21
C GLY A 279 1.43 -17.28 -2.86
N ILE A 280 0.94 -16.13 -2.41
CA ILE A 280 1.78 -15.06 -1.84
C ILE A 280 2.51 -15.64 -0.63
N THR A 281 3.84 -15.58 -0.65
CA THR A 281 4.64 -15.78 0.56
C THR A 281 4.69 -14.44 1.27
N PRO A 282 4.03 -14.27 2.44
CA PRO A 282 3.94 -12.97 3.08
C PRO A 282 5.33 -12.42 3.42
N ASN A 283 5.51 -11.13 3.17
CA ASN A 283 6.71 -10.41 3.56
C ASN A 283 6.73 -10.24 5.09
N ASP A 284 7.94 -10.14 5.64
CA ASP A 284 8.23 -9.80 7.05
C ASP A 284 9.38 -8.80 6.97
N GLN A 285 9.03 -7.52 6.94
CA GLN A 285 9.94 -6.45 6.58
C GLN A 285 10.97 -6.15 7.68
N ASP A 286 10.57 -6.19 8.96
CA ASP A 286 11.46 -5.92 10.09
C ASP A 286 12.13 -7.18 10.67
N GLY A 287 11.63 -8.36 10.31
CA GLY A 287 12.17 -9.67 10.69
C GLY A 287 11.73 -10.14 12.07
N ASP A 288 10.59 -9.69 12.58
CA ASP A 288 10.06 -10.05 13.89
C ASP A 288 9.19 -11.33 13.90
N LEU A 289 8.95 -11.91 12.72
CA LEU A 289 8.13 -13.09 12.43
C LEU A 289 6.62 -12.85 12.45
N ILE A 290 6.17 -11.60 12.46
CA ILE A 290 4.81 -11.21 12.16
C ILE A 290 4.79 -10.81 10.66
N PRO A 291 3.98 -11.48 9.83
CA PRO A 291 3.79 -11.05 8.46
C PRO A 291 3.26 -9.62 8.36
N ASP A 292 3.72 -8.88 7.34
CA ASP A 292 3.38 -7.48 7.11
C ASP A 292 1.86 -7.22 7.13
N TYR A 293 1.05 -8.08 6.50
CA TYR A 293 -0.43 -7.94 6.43
C TYR A 293 -1.17 -8.07 7.78
N ILE A 294 -0.46 -8.43 8.85
CA ILE A 294 -1.00 -8.42 10.21
C ILE A 294 -0.14 -7.65 11.20
N ASP A 295 0.87 -6.94 10.71
CA ASP A 295 1.72 -6.06 11.51
C ASP A 295 1.26 -4.61 11.38
N LYS A 296 1.20 -3.92 12.52
CA LYS A 296 0.72 -2.54 12.62
C LYS A 296 1.81 -1.49 12.42
N ASP A 297 3.08 -1.90 12.50
CA ASP A 297 4.29 -1.07 12.35
C ASP A 297 5.35 -1.92 11.63
N THR A 298 5.05 -2.29 10.39
CA THR A 298 5.75 -3.26 9.55
C THR A 298 7.26 -2.98 9.39
N ASP A 299 7.68 -1.71 9.41
CA ASP A 299 9.11 -1.34 9.31
C ASP A 299 9.76 -1.03 10.67
N ALA A 300 8.99 -1.17 11.76
CA ALA A 300 9.33 -0.96 13.15
C ALA A 300 10.01 0.37 13.45
N ASP A 301 9.65 1.42 12.71
CA ASP A 301 10.21 2.75 12.88
C ASP A 301 9.41 3.64 13.86
N GLY A 302 8.22 3.16 14.25
CA GLY A 302 7.32 3.74 15.23
C GLY A 302 6.25 4.67 14.63
N ALA A 303 6.09 4.72 13.32
CA ALA A 303 4.82 5.07 12.69
C ALA A 303 3.88 3.85 12.71
N LEU A 304 2.63 4.04 12.30
CA LEU A 304 1.71 2.90 12.10
C LEU A 304 1.38 2.87 10.63
N ASP A 305 1.22 1.69 10.08
CA ASP A 305 1.04 1.47 8.64
C ASP A 305 -0.16 2.25 8.08
N ILE A 306 -1.30 2.23 8.78
CA ILE A 306 -2.47 3.08 8.52
C ILE A 306 -2.14 4.58 8.35
N TYR A 307 -1.12 5.11 9.02
CA TYR A 307 -0.70 6.51 8.84
C TYR A 307 0.23 6.69 7.65
N GLU A 308 1.04 5.69 7.33
CA GLU A 308 2.02 5.71 6.25
C GLU A 308 1.35 5.48 4.90
N GLY A 309 0.48 4.48 4.80
CA GLY A 309 -0.38 4.23 3.64
C GLY A 309 -1.26 5.42 3.27
N ASN A 310 -1.56 6.29 4.23
CA ASN A 310 -2.39 7.49 4.07
C ASN A 310 -1.62 8.83 4.03
N ASP A 311 -0.29 8.84 3.89
CA ASP A 311 0.53 10.06 3.64
C ASP A 311 0.92 10.17 2.15
N PHE A 312 -0.06 10.43 1.30
CA PHE A 312 0.09 10.46 -0.16
C PHE A 312 1.12 11.45 -0.70
N ASN A 313 1.56 12.44 0.08
CA ASN A 313 2.58 13.39 -0.33
C ASN A 313 3.87 13.32 0.50
N LEU A 314 4.00 12.31 1.36
CA LEU A 314 5.20 11.94 2.11
C LEU A 314 5.74 13.10 2.96
N ASN A 315 4.85 13.87 3.58
CA ASN A 315 5.24 15.03 4.40
C ASN A 315 5.34 14.71 5.91
N GLY A 316 5.02 13.48 6.30
CA GLY A 316 4.90 13.01 7.68
C GLY A 316 3.61 13.43 8.36
N LEU A 317 2.57 13.76 7.59
CA LEU A 317 1.22 14.03 8.07
C LEU A 317 0.25 13.28 7.17
N VAL A 318 -0.65 12.55 7.81
CA VAL A 318 -1.76 11.86 7.16
C VAL A 318 -2.57 12.85 6.31
N ASP A 319 -2.82 12.51 5.05
CA ASP A 319 -3.53 13.32 4.07
C ASP A 319 -5.04 13.07 4.09
N ASP A 320 -5.50 11.91 4.57
CA ASP A 320 -6.91 11.57 4.76
C ASP A 320 -7.26 11.17 6.20
N LEU A 321 -8.55 10.97 6.49
CA LEU A 321 -9.03 10.60 7.82
C LEU A 321 -8.82 9.10 8.06
N VAL A 322 -7.96 8.74 8.99
CA VAL A 322 -7.56 7.33 9.27
C VAL A 322 -8.32 6.63 10.42
N THR A 323 -9.47 7.13 10.83
CA THR A 323 -10.23 6.55 11.96
C THR A 323 -11.37 5.66 11.48
N LEU A 324 -11.24 4.34 11.33
CA LEU A 324 -12.29 3.40 10.84
C LEU A 324 -13.75 3.83 11.09
N THR A 325 -14.61 3.68 10.08
CA THR A 325 -16.04 3.95 10.23
C THR A 325 -16.74 2.88 11.07
N GLY A 326 -16.21 1.66 11.09
CA GLY A 326 -16.85 0.45 11.61
C GLY A 326 -18.02 0.00 10.72
N VAL A 327 -17.97 0.35 9.44
CA VAL A 327 -18.94 -0.03 8.42
C VAL A 327 -18.15 -0.60 7.25
N ASP A 328 -18.49 -1.82 6.90
CA ASP A 328 -18.08 -2.52 5.70
C ASP A 328 -19.40 -2.95 5.03
N THR A 329 -19.69 -2.37 3.86
CA THR A 329 -21.00 -2.46 3.22
C THR A 329 -21.20 -3.76 2.45
N ASP A 330 -20.15 -4.28 1.81
CA ASP A 330 -20.16 -5.52 1.04
C ASP A 330 -19.60 -6.73 1.80
N GLY A 331 -18.94 -6.52 2.94
CA GLY A 331 -18.50 -7.59 3.83
C GLY A 331 -17.15 -8.17 3.44
N ASP A 332 -16.31 -7.39 2.75
CA ASP A 332 -15.03 -7.84 2.20
C ASP A 332 -13.86 -7.72 3.19
N GLY A 333 -14.09 -7.13 4.37
CA GLY A 333 -13.07 -6.88 5.38
C GLY A 333 -12.52 -5.46 5.36
N LEU A 334 -12.56 -4.77 4.21
CA LEU A 334 -12.03 -3.42 4.08
C LEU A 334 -13.08 -2.37 4.48
N ASP A 335 -12.78 -1.53 5.48
CA ASP A 335 -13.70 -0.47 5.92
C ASP A 335 -14.10 0.45 4.75
N ASP A 336 -15.38 0.84 4.68
CA ASP A 336 -16.00 1.71 3.67
C ASP A 336 -15.23 3.02 3.41
N ARG A 337 -14.36 3.39 4.34
CA ARG A 337 -13.44 4.50 4.19
C ARG A 337 -12.39 4.28 3.13
N PHE A 338 -11.75 3.13 3.21
CA PHE A 338 -10.60 2.77 2.42
C PHE A 338 -11.05 2.06 1.15
N ASP A 339 -12.22 1.43 1.19
CA ASP A 339 -12.88 0.84 0.06
C ASP A 339 -13.56 1.89 -0.85
N THR A 340 -13.30 1.77 -2.15
CA THR A 340 -13.91 2.61 -3.20
C THR A 340 -14.95 1.87 -4.04
N ASN A 341 -15.18 0.59 -3.76
CA ASN A 341 -16.11 -0.31 -4.42
C ASN A 341 -16.92 -1.18 -3.43
N ASN A 342 -17.77 -0.54 -2.63
CA ASN A 342 -18.60 -1.18 -1.59
C ASN A 342 -19.84 -1.89 -2.18
N SER A 343 -19.63 -2.68 -3.22
CA SER A 343 -20.65 -3.41 -3.96
C SER A 343 -20.16 -4.79 -4.42
N SER A 344 -18.92 -5.15 -4.11
CA SER A 344 -18.24 -6.33 -4.62
C SER A 344 -17.14 -6.74 -3.65
N ILE A 345 -17.29 -7.92 -3.06
CA ILE A 345 -16.30 -8.53 -2.18
C ILE A 345 -14.91 -8.76 -2.83
N GLU A 346 -14.86 -9.07 -4.13
CA GLU A 346 -13.59 -9.18 -4.87
C GLU A 346 -13.01 -7.82 -5.32
N GLY A 347 -13.76 -6.74 -5.06
CA GLY A 347 -13.60 -5.43 -5.68
C GLY A 347 -12.27 -4.77 -5.37
N THR A 348 -11.67 -5.12 -4.25
CA THR A 348 -10.43 -4.54 -3.76
C THR A 348 -9.22 -5.32 -4.26
N SER A 349 -9.20 -6.64 -4.04
CA SER A 349 -8.08 -7.52 -4.41
C SER A 349 -7.83 -7.52 -5.91
N ARG A 350 -8.88 -7.56 -6.75
CA ARG A 350 -8.76 -7.62 -8.23
C ARG A 350 -8.43 -6.31 -8.94
N TYR A 351 -8.62 -5.15 -8.29
CA TYR A 351 -8.60 -3.85 -8.98
C TYR A 351 -7.56 -2.87 -8.42
N MET A 352 -6.55 -3.35 -7.69
CA MET A 352 -5.43 -2.52 -7.31
C MET A 352 -4.72 -2.01 -8.57
N GLY A 353 -4.80 -0.70 -8.84
CA GLY A 353 -4.36 -0.14 -10.11
C GLY A 353 -2.86 -0.31 -10.39
N THR A 354 -2.44 -0.13 -11.65
CA THR A 354 -1.06 -0.28 -12.15
C THR A 354 -0.03 0.77 -11.67
N MET A 355 0.01 1.09 -10.38
CA MET A 355 0.92 2.06 -9.77
C MET A 355 0.66 3.52 -10.18
N GLY A 356 0.16 4.33 -9.25
CA GLY A 356 0.53 5.74 -9.07
C GLY A 356 0.78 6.62 -10.31
N THR A 357 0.02 6.48 -11.40
CA THR A 357 -0.08 7.58 -12.36
C THR A 357 -1.02 8.62 -11.76
N PHE A 358 -0.82 9.92 -12.03
CA PHE A 358 -1.84 10.94 -11.72
C PHE A 358 -3.20 10.70 -12.41
N LEU A 359 -3.35 9.60 -13.16
CA LEU A 359 -4.54 9.20 -13.89
C LEU A 359 -5.19 7.91 -13.33
N GLY A 360 -4.52 7.17 -12.42
CA GLY A 360 -4.97 5.87 -11.89
C GLY A 360 -5.26 4.81 -12.96
N ASP A 361 -5.58 3.58 -12.56
CA ASP A 361 -6.54 2.81 -13.35
C ASP A 361 -7.92 3.44 -13.19
N ILE A 362 -8.88 3.15 -14.07
CA ILE A 362 -10.17 3.87 -14.11
C ILE A 362 -11.06 3.64 -12.88
N THR A 363 -10.76 2.63 -12.06
CA THR A 363 -11.41 2.36 -10.78
C THR A 363 -10.47 1.48 -9.96
N PRO A 364 -9.60 2.06 -9.12
CA PRO A 364 -9.00 1.31 -8.02
C PRO A 364 -10.12 0.67 -7.19
N GLY A 365 -9.86 -0.51 -6.60
CA GLY A 365 -10.75 -1.11 -5.61
C GLY A 365 -10.64 -0.41 -4.25
N SER A 366 -9.41 -0.14 -3.82
CA SER A 366 -9.09 0.63 -2.61
C SER A 366 -8.53 2.03 -2.91
N SER A 367 -8.69 2.94 -1.95
CA SER A 367 -8.08 4.26 -1.91
C SER A 367 -6.58 4.23 -1.60
N THR A 368 -6.08 3.09 -1.12
CA THR A 368 -4.67 2.85 -0.82
C THR A 368 -3.84 2.87 -2.09
N MET A 369 -2.84 3.74 -2.12
CA MET A 369 -1.99 3.94 -3.29
C MET A 369 -0.59 3.39 -3.03
N VAL A 370 -0.21 2.33 -3.75
CA VAL A 370 1.21 1.95 -3.89
C VAL A 370 1.93 3.04 -4.72
N GLN A 371 2.55 4.02 -4.06
CA GLN A 371 3.15 5.17 -4.73
C GLN A 371 4.65 5.01 -5.02
N MET A 372 5.06 5.34 -6.26
CA MET A 372 6.45 5.66 -6.59
C MET A 372 6.62 7.16 -6.89
N THR A 373 6.77 7.98 -5.86
CA THR A 373 6.95 9.44 -6.03
C THR A 373 8.40 9.82 -6.35
N ILE A 374 9.40 8.95 -6.08
CA ILE A 374 10.84 9.23 -6.31
C ILE A 374 11.52 8.08 -7.08
N PRO A 375 12.17 8.37 -8.23
CA PRO A 375 12.94 7.36 -8.95
C PRO A 375 14.16 6.87 -8.15
N GLY A 376 14.18 5.58 -7.78
CA GLY A 376 15.35 4.88 -7.21
C GLY A 376 15.39 4.76 -5.68
N THR A 377 14.31 5.05 -4.98
CA THR A 377 14.08 4.69 -3.56
C THR A 377 12.90 3.71 -3.45
N GLU A 378 12.78 3.05 -2.30
CA GLU A 378 11.67 2.16 -1.91
C GLU A 378 10.32 2.87 -2.12
N ARG A 379 9.32 2.10 -2.59
CA ARG A 379 8.08 2.56 -3.23
C ARG A 379 6.86 2.10 -2.42
N ASP A 380 6.84 2.43 -1.15
CA ASP A 380 6.06 1.61 -0.23
C ASP A 380 5.09 2.39 0.64
N TRP A 381 3.94 1.76 0.93
CA TRP A 381 3.03 2.14 1.99
C TRP A 381 3.75 2.12 3.34
N ARG A 382 4.73 1.22 3.50
CA ARG A 382 5.71 1.11 4.62
C ARG A 382 6.69 2.28 4.77
N TYR A 383 6.59 3.36 3.98
CA TYR A 383 7.65 4.39 3.97
C TYR A 383 7.15 5.82 3.95
N ILE A 384 7.04 6.43 5.13
CA ILE A 384 7.23 7.87 5.27
C ILE A 384 8.74 8.14 5.40
N PRO A 385 9.36 9.01 4.58
CA PRO A 385 10.73 9.43 4.82
C PRO A 385 10.79 10.19 6.15
N PHE A 386 11.08 9.48 7.25
CA PHE A 386 10.93 9.98 8.61
C PHE A 386 11.64 11.32 8.76
N ILE A 387 10.83 12.37 8.70
CA ILE A 387 11.27 13.72 8.87
C ILE A 387 11.50 13.83 10.37
N LEU A 388 12.76 13.62 10.81
CA LEU A 388 13.20 13.74 12.19
C LEU A 388 12.37 14.81 12.92
N ASN A 389 11.69 14.43 14.01
CA ASN A 389 10.92 15.34 14.86
C ASN A 389 11.85 16.34 15.56
N ALA A 390 12.29 17.29 14.76
CA ALA A 390 13.15 18.39 15.08
C ALA A 390 12.63 19.62 14.37
N GLU A 391 12.55 20.72 15.12
CA GLU A 391 12.05 21.99 14.62
C GLU A 391 13.19 23.01 14.63
N PHE A 392 13.50 23.55 13.45
CA PHE A 392 14.39 24.69 13.32
C PHE A 392 13.66 25.95 13.80
N ILE A 393 13.86 26.30 15.06
CA ILE A 393 13.29 27.49 15.70
C ILE A 393 13.76 28.77 14.98
N THR A 394 15.04 28.81 14.60
CA THR A 394 15.60 29.94 13.84
C THR A 394 16.62 29.47 12.82
N LEU A 395 16.68 30.17 11.70
CA LEU A 395 17.80 30.14 10.76
C LEU A 395 18.01 31.57 10.24
N THR A 396 19.20 32.11 10.49
CA THR A 396 19.58 33.47 10.10
C THR A 396 20.95 33.48 9.44
N GLY A 397 21.16 34.39 8.49
CA GLY A 397 22.43 34.55 7.79
C GLY A 397 22.83 36.01 7.76
N VAL A 398 23.98 36.31 8.35
CA VAL A 398 24.53 37.66 8.37
C VAL A 398 25.73 37.72 7.42
N ARG A 399 25.55 38.45 6.32
CA ARG A 399 26.62 38.70 5.35
C ARG A 399 27.65 39.70 5.91
N SER A 400 28.91 39.31 5.88
CA SER A 400 30.09 40.18 6.04
C SER A 400 30.69 40.54 4.66
N VAL A 401 31.93 41.04 4.61
CA VAL A 401 32.56 41.45 3.35
C VAL A 401 32.80 40.26 2.42
N ASP A 402 33.31 39.17 2.98
CA ASP A 402 33.79 37.97 2.30
C ASP A 402 33.18 36.67 2.86
N HIS A 403 32.34 36.74 3.90
CA HIS A 403 31.68 35.57 4.47
C HIS A 403 30.17 35.76 4.64
N VAL A 404 29.45 34.66 4.76
CA VAL A 404 28.10 34.61 5.32
C VAL A 404 28.15 33.77 6.59
N ASN A 405 27.80 34.39 7.72
CA ASN A 405 27.73 33.70 9.00
C ASN A 405 26.30 33.22 9.25
N LEU A 406 26.11 31.91 9.16
CA LEU A 406 24.84 31.23 9.42
C LEU A 406 24.73 30.93 10.92
N HIS A 407 23.56 31.18 11.47
CA HIS A 407 23.20 30.85 12.84
C HIS A 407 21.82 30.21 12.85
N TRP A 408 21.71 29.05 13.50
CA TRP A 408 20.43 28.37 13.66
C TRP A 408 20.24 27.84 15.07
N THR A 409 18.98 27.67 15.46
CA THR A 409 18.59 27.04 16.72
C THR A 409 17.59 25.94 16.40
N ILE A 410 17.75 24.77 17.02
CA ILE A 410 16.92 23.60 16.78
C ILE A 410 16.47 22.96 18.10
N THR A 411 15.24 22.47 18.14
CA THR A 411 14.74 21.54 19.17
C THR A 411 14.56 20.17 18.54
N CYS A 412 14.92 19.08 19.23
CA CYS A 412 14.88 17.74 18.68
C CYS A 412 14.71 16.69 19.78
N THR A 413 13.92 15.65 19.55
CA THR A 413 13.70 14.55 20.52
C THR A 413 14.79 13.49 20.47
N LYS A 414 15.41 13.26 19.31
CA LYS A 414 16.52 12.31 19.09
C LYS A 414 17.88 13.02 19.00
N VAL A 415 18.99 12.29 19.18
CA VAL A 415 20.36 12.86 19.12
C VAL A 415 20.77 13.15 17.67
N ILE A 416 21.21 14.38 17.39
CA ILE A 416 21.83 14.73 16.10
C ILE A 416 23.28 14.26 16.07
N ASN A 417 23.64 13.49 15.04
CA ASN A 417 25.01 13.11 14.76
C ASN A 417 25.76 14.27 14.10
N TYR A 418 25.24 14.81 13.01
CA TYR A 418 25.82 15.97 12.33
C TYR A 418 24.78 16.76 11.53
N PHE A 419 25.15 17.96 11.10
CA PHE A 419 24.41 18.83 10.20
C PHE A 419 25.17 18.96 8.89
N ASN A 420 24.47 18.89 7.76
CA ASN A 420 24.97 19.34 6.46
C ASN A 420 24.52 20.78 6.21
N ILE A 421 25.47 21.62 5.84
CA ILE A 421 25.23 23.00 5.45
C ILE A 421 25.24 23.03 3.93
N GLU A 422 24.10 23.33 3.33
CA GLU A 422 23.92 23.28 1.89
C GLU A 422 23.72 24.69 1.33
N ARG A 423 24.39 24.97 0.21
CA ARG A 423 24.30 26.23 -0.52
C ARG A 423 23.83 26.01 -1.94
N SER A 424 22.99 26.92 -2.43
CA SER A 424 22.62 27.03 -3.83
C SER A 424 22.88 28.43 -4.36
N LEU A 425 23.31 28.52 -5.61
CA LEU A 425 23.53 29.79 -6.33
C LEU A 425 22.39 30.14 -7.30
N ASP A 426 21.52 29.17 -7.62
CA ASP A 426 20.36 29.32 -8.52
C ASP A 426 19.01 29.17 -7.80
N GLY A 427 19.01 28.67 -6.57
CA GLY A 427 17.83 28.41 -5.76
C GLY A 427 17.23 27.01 -5.94
N SER A 428 17.79 26.18 -6.84
CA SER A 428 17.28 24.83 -7.15
C SER A 428 18.31 23.73 -6.93
N HIS A 429 19.59 23.96 -7.23
CA HIS A 429 20.65 22.98 -7.04
C HIS A 429 21.47 23.31 -5.80
N PHE A 430 21.48 22.40 -4.82
CA PHE A 430 22.17 22.57 -3.55
C PHE A 430 23.41 21.68 -3.47
N GLU A 431 24.54 22.28 -3.14
CA GLU A 431 25.80 21.59 -2.84
C GLU A 431 26.06 21.62 -1.33
N ASN A 432 26.61 20.54 -0.77
CA ASN A 432 27.07 20.52 0.61
C ASN A 432 28.40 21.28 0.73
N ILE A 433 28.40 22.40 1.45
CA ILE A 433 29.57 23.25 1.65
C ILE A 433 30.30 22.97 2.98
N GLY A 434 29.69 22.18 3.87
CA GLY A 434 30.32 21.80 5.12
C GLY A 434 29.45 20.95 6.03
N THR A 435 30.11 20.25 6.94
CA THR A 435 29.46 19.40 7.95
C THR A 435 29.82 19.89 9.35
N LEU A 436 28.85 19.97 10.26
CA LEU A 436 29.03 20.33 11.66
C LEU A 436 28.51 19.23 12.56
N MET A 437 29.33 18.70 13.48
CA MET A 437 28.88 17.67 14.43
C MET A 437 27.81 18.22 15.39
N GLY A 438 26.85 17.37 15.75
CA GLY A 438 25.89 17.65 16.82
C GLY A 438 26.53 17.64 18.20
N THR A 439 25.72 17.88 19.24
CA THR A 439 26.21 17.93 20.64
C THR A 439 26.31 16.57 21.33
N GLY A 440 25.89 15.49 20.66
CA GLY A 440 25.85 14.15 21.25
C GLY A 440 24.72 13.93 22.27
N THR A 441 23.77 14.88 22.35
CA THR A 441 22.56 14.82 23.18
C THR A 441 21.36 15.31 22.37
N ALA A 442 20.13 15.00 22.82
CA ALA A 442 18.93 15.63 22.27
C ALA A 442 18.99 17.16 22.41
N CYS A 443 18.42 17.88 21.45
CA CYS A 443 18.49 19.33 21.33
C CYS A 443 17.31 19.96 22.07
N ASN A 444 17.59 20.90 22.98
CA ASN A 444 16.56 21.72 23.59
C ASN A 444 16.88 23.19 23.32
N ALA A 445 16.41 23.68 22.17
CA ALA A 445 16.73 25.01 21.65
C ALA A 445 18.24 25.31 21.61
N THR A 446 19.04 24.36 21.11
CA THR A 446 20.50 24.45 21.08
C THR A 446 20.95 25.32 19.88
N PRO A 447 21.82 26.33 20.09
CA PRO A 447 22.32 27.18 19.01
C PRO A 447 23.57 26.60 18.32
N PHE A 448 23.65 26.79 17.01
CA PHE A 448 24.78 26.38 16.17
C PHE A 448 25.16 27.51 15.19
N ASN A 449 26.39 27.47 14.69
CA ASN A 449 26.89 28.44 13.71
C ASN A 449 27.82 27.80 12.68
N TYR A 450 27.86 28.41 11.49
CA TYR A 450 28.76 28.05 10.40
C TYR A 450 29.11 29.29 9.57
N SER A 451 30.36 29.41 9.13
CA SER A 451 30.83 30.54 8.31
C SER A 451 31.19 30.07 6.91
N ASP A 452 30.42 30.51 5.92
CA ASP A 452 30.67 30.26 4.50
C ASP A 452 31.54 31.35 3.87
N ASP A 453 32.61 30.99 3.16
CA ASP A 453 33.45 31.91 2.38
C ASP A 453 32.80 32.18 1.01
N ILE A 454 32.43 33.43 0.79
CA ILE A 454 31.78 33.91 -0.43
C ILE A 454 32.69 34.81 -1.27
N SER A 455 34.00 34.86 -0.97
CA SER A 455 34.96 35.78 -1.60
C SER A 455 35.06 35.63 -3.12
N LEU A 456 34.76 34.44 -3.66
CA LEU A 456 34.80 34.11 -5.09
C LEU A 456 33.42 34.13 -5.77
N LEU A 457 32.33 34.34 -5.02
CA LEU A 457 30.97 34.33 -5.56
C LEU A 457 30.62 35.65 -6.26
N THR A 458 30.03 35.55 -7.45
CA THR A 458 29.64 36.72 -8.27
C THR A 458 28.13 36.84 -8.49
N VAL A 459 27.33 35.97 -7.86
CA VAL A 459 25.87 35.92 -7.98
C VAL A 459 25.18 36.98 -7.10
N PRO A 460 23.95 37.43 -7.44
CA PRO A 460 23.26 38.47 -6.68
C PRO A 460 22.79 38.01 -5.29
N ALA A 461 22.54 36.72 -5.11
CA ALA A 461 22.13 36.09 -3.86
C ALA A 461 22.64 34.64 -3.82
N ALA A 462 22.81 34.12 -2.60
CA ALA A 462 22.99 32.69 -2.33
C ALA A 462 21.85 32.23 -1.42
N TYR A 463 21.47 30.96 -1.56
CA TYR A 463 20.40 30.33 -0.79
C TYR A 463 21.02 29.26 0.09
N TYR A 464 20.63 29.23 1.36
CA TYR A 464 21.15 28.29 2.34
C TYR A 464 20.02 27.45 2.92
N ARG A 465 20.31 26.19 3.20
CA ARG A 465 19.50 25.33 4.08
C ARG A 465 20.41 24.46 4.92
N ILE A 466 19.89 24.02 6.05
CA ILE A 466 20.58 23.13 6.97
C ILE A 466 19.81 21.81 7.01
N THR A 467 20.52 20.70 6.84
CA THR A 467 19.95 19.36 7.02
C THR A 467 20.55 18.77 8.29
N ALA A 468 19.73 18.43 9.28
CA ALA A 468 20.14 17.72 10.50
C ALA A 468 20.05 16.21 10.26
N ILE A 469 21.04 15.42 10.71
CA ILE A 469 21.11 13.97 10.50
C ILE A 469 21.40 13.27 11.84
N THR A 470 20.63 12.23 12.19
CA THR A 470 20.81 11.45 13.43
C THR A 470 21.86 10.35 13.28
N VAL A 471 22.15 9.60 14.36
CA VAL A 471 23.09 8.47 14.32
C VAL A 471 22.60 7.35 13.40
N ASN A 472 21.28 7.20 13.27
CA ASN A 472 20.63 6.16 12.47
C ASN A 472 20.32 6.63 11.04
N GLY A 473 20.83 7.80 10.61
CA GLY A 473 20.64 8.32 9.25
C GLY A 473 19.40 9.17 9.01
N GLN A 474 18.45 9.22 9.95
CA GLN A 474 17.22 10.04 9.84
C GLN A 474 17.54 11.53 9.68
N SER A 475 16.76 12.29 8.90
CA SER A 475 17.11 13.70 8.60
C SER A 475 15.95 14.70 8.60
N LYS A 476 16.24 15.97 8.94
CA LYS A 476 15.31 17.12 8.84
C LYS A 476 15.97 18.27 8.12
N ARG A 477 15.30 18.84 7.11
CA ARG A 477 15.76 20.08 6.45
C ARG A 477 15.11 21.31 7.06
N SER A 478 15.86 22.41 7.11
CA SER A 478 15.36 23.72 7.47
C SER A 478 14.56 24.36 6.32
N GLN A 479 13.84 25.44 6.66
CA GLN A 479 13.36 26.41 5.67
C GLN A 479 14.54 26.98 4.84
N LEU A 480 14.25 27.45 3.63
CA LEU A 480 15.23 28.12 2.78
C LEU A 480 15.54 29.53 3.29
N LEU A 481 16.83 29.83 3.43
CA LEU A 481 17.34 31.15 3.79
C LEU A 481 18.02 31.83 2.59
N PRO A 482 17.35 32.79 1.92
CA PRO A 482 17.99 33.61 0.90
C PRO A 482 18.86 34.71 1.54
N VAL A 483 20.13 34.80 1.14
CA VAL A 483 21.07 35.86 1.55
C VAL A 483 21.51 36.64 0.31
N ARG A 484 21.18 37.94 0.28
CA ARG A 484 21.60 38.83 -0.82
C ARG A 484 23.11 39.11 -0.71
N LEU A 485 23.83 38.76 -1.77
CA LEU A 485 25.28 38.97 -1.87
C LEU A 485 25.63 40.29 -2.56
N LYS A 486 24.76 40.77 -3.44
CA LYS A 486 24.90 42.07 -4.11
C LYS A 486 24.16 43.15 -3.33
N GLN A 487 24.90 44.18 -2.90
CA GLN A 487 24.27 45.39 -2.36
C GLN A 487 23.62 46.17 -3.49
N VAL A 488 22.36 46.54 -3.31
CA VAL A 488 21.72 47.56 -4.16
C VAL A 488 22.32 48.90 -3.78
N SER A 489 23.39 49.29 -4.47
CA SER A 489 23.97 50.62 -4.36
C SER A 489 23.01 51.61 -5.03
N VAL A 490 22.32 52.43 -4.23
CA VAL A 490 21.47 53.51 -4.75
C VAL A 490 22.38 54.55 -5.41
N PHE A 491 22.43 54.53 -6.75
CA PHE A 491 23.17 55.48 -7.57
C PHE A 491 22.21 56.58 -8.03
N THR A 492 22.45 57.81 -7.59
CA THR A 492 21.64 58.98 -7.97
C THR A 492 22.52 60.04 -8.60
N VAL A 493 21.99 60.71 -9.63
CA VAL A 493 22.65 61.86 -10.26
C VAL A 493 21.65 63.01 -10.29
N SER A 494 21.98 64.10 -9.62
CA SER A 494 21.08 65.25 -9.47
C SER A 494 21.83 66.59 -9.48
N PRO A 495 21.22 67.70 -9.91
CA PRO A 495 19.93 67.76 -10.59
C PRO A 495 20.01 67.20 -12.01
N ASN A 496 18.87 66.79 -12.57
CA ASN A 496 18.75 66.39 -13.98
C ASN A 496 17.36 66.84 -14.48
N PRO A 497 17.23 67.85 -15.36
CA PRO A 497 18.30 68.51 -16.12
C PRO A 497 19.30 69.31 -15.26
N ALA A 498 20.55 69.39 -15.73
CA ALA A 498 21.66 70.06 -15.05
C ALA A 498 22.18 71.25 -15.84
N ASN A 499 22.60 72.30 -15.12
CA ASN A 499 23.17 73.50 -15.75
C ASN A 499 24.70 73.45 -15.80
N SER A 500 25.35 73.64 -14.64
CA SER A 500 26.81 73.75 -14.52
C SER A 500 27.45 72.68 -13.64
N GLN A 501 26.66 71.90 -12.89
CA GLN A 501 27.13 70.87 -11.98
C GLN A 501 26.07 69.78 -11.78
N ILE A 502 26.53 68.55 -11.54
CA ILE A 502 25.73 67.45 -10.99
C ILE A 502 26.47 66.87 -9.79
N THR A 503 25.70 66.39 -8.84
CA THR A 503 26.11 65.63 -7.68
C THR A 503 25.74 64.18 -7.88
N ILE A 504 26.70 63.29 -7.63
CA ILE A 504 26.48 61.85 -7.59
C ILE A 504 26.36 61.42 -6.13
N GLY A 505 25.25 60.77 -5.79
CA GLY A 505 25.07 60.05 -4.54
C GLY A 505 25.23 58.55 -4.75
N ILE A 506 26.10 57.91 -3.96
CA ILE A 506 26.32 56.45 -3.98
C ILE A 506 26.68 55.93 -2.59
N THR A 507 26.09 54.81 -2.19
CA THR A 507 26.52 54.07 -0.99
C THR A 507 27.59 53.04 -1.37
N SER A 508 28.73 53.06 -0.70
CA SER A 508 29.83 52.09 -0.90
C SER A 508 30.02 51.25 0.36
N SER A 509 30.18 49.93 0.22
CA SER A 509 30.46 49.02 1.34
C SER A 509 31.88 49.10 1.87
N LEU A 510 32.81 49.73 1.13
CA LEU A 510 34.21 49.83 1.52
C LEU A 510 34.88 51.07 0.93
N LYS A 511 36.07 51.40 1.45
CA LYS A 511 36.92 52.46 0.91
C LYS A 511 37.58 52.00 -0.39
N THR A 512 37.18 52.55 -1.54
CA THR A 512 37.67 52.14 -2.86
C THR A 512 37.68 53.29 -3.87
N MET A 513 38.40 53.14 -4.98
CA MET A 513 38.43 54.12 -6.07
C MET A 513 37.32 53.85 -7.08
N ALA A 514 36.62 54.91 -7.48
CA ALA A 514 35.62 54.91 -8.54
C ALA A 514 36.13 55.69 -9.75
N ASP A 515 35.92 55.15 -10.95
CA ASP A 515 36.15 55.83 -12.22
C ASP A 515 34.82 56.37 -12.75
N ILE A 516 34.75 57.68 -13.02
CA ILE A 516 33.56 58.37 -13.52
C ILE A 516 33.84 58.87 -14.93
N PHE A 517 32.92 58.57 -15.83
CA PHE A 517 32.95 58.97 -17.23
C PHE A 517 31.66 59.72 -17.57
N VAL A 518 31.79 60.84 -18.27
CA VAL A 518 30.64 61.46 -18.97
C VAL A 518 30.82 61.18 -20.45
N ILE A 519 29.79 60.65 -21.08
CA ILE A 519 29.80 60.14 -22.44
C ILE A 519 28.75 60.89 -23.26
N ASP A 520 29.11 61.33 -24.47
CA ASP A 520 28.17 61.97 -25.41
C ASP A 520 27.32 60.95 -26.18
N GLU A 521 26.36 61.42 -26.98
CA GLU A 521 25.46 60.56 -27.79
C GLU A 521 26.21 59.70 -28.82
N ALA A 522 27.43 60.09 -29.20
CA ALA A 522 28.29 59.33 -30.12
C ALA A 522 29.15 58.27 -29.38
N GLY A 523 28.96 58.09 -28.07
CA GLY A 523 29.72 57.14 -27.25
C GLY A 523 31.13 57.64 -26.89
N ARG A 524 31.46 58.90 -27.16
CA ARG A 524 32.79 59.47 -26.87
C ARG A 524 32.85 59.94 -25.43
N MET A 525 33.94 59.60 -24.76
CA MET A 525 34.24 60.08 -23.41
C MET A 525 34.62 61.57 -23.45
N VAL A 526 33.80 62.42 -22.85
CA VAL A 526 34.01 63.89 -22.80
C VAL A 526 34.56 64.36 -21.46
N ILE A 527 34.32 63.63 -20.37
CA ILE A 527 34.90 63.87 -19.04
C ILE A 527 35.36 62.55 -18.44
N LYS A 528 36.52 62.57 -17.78
CA LYS A 528 37.02 61.50 -16.91
C LYS A 528 37.37 62.09 -15.55
N GLN A 529 36.83 61.51 -14.48
CA GLN A 529 37.11 61.89 -13.11
C GLN A 529 37.29 60.63 -12.26
N GLN A 530 38.21 60.67 -11.29
CA GLN A 530 38.36 59.61 -10.30
C GLN A 530 37.92 60.13 -8.94
N GLN A 531 37.26 59.28 -8.16
CA GLN A 531 36.82 59.62 -6.81
C GLN A 531 37.15 58.49 -5.85
N LEU A 532 37.81 58.83 -4.73
CA LEU A 532 37.94 57.91 -3.60
C LEU A 532 36.63 57.90 -2.82
N LEU A 533 35.97 56.75 -2.78
CA LEU A 533 34.79 56.48 -1.97
C LEU A 533 35.23 56.04 -0.57
N LYS A 534 34.52 56.51 0.45
CA LYS A 534 34.58 56.00 1.83
C LYS A 534 33.51 54.93 2.01
N GLU A 535 33.66 54.12 3.05
CA GLU A 535 32.56 53.25 3.50
C GLU A 535 31.34 54.09 3.93
N GLY A 536 30.14 53.65 3.55
CA GLY A 536 28.88 54.37 3.75
C GLY A 536 28.47 55.23 2.56
N TYR A 537 27.59 56.21 2.82
CA TYR A 537 27.08 57.12 1.79
C TYR A 537 28.12 58.15 1.36
N ASN A 538 28.32 58.28 0.05
CA ASN A 538 29.23 59.23 -0.58
C ASN A 538 28.43 60.17 -1.46
N SER A 539 28.75 61.46 -1.40
CA SER A 539 28.16 62.50 -2.24
C SER A 539 29.25 63.43 -2.74
N PHE A 540 29.36 63.60 -4.05
CA PHE A 540 30.41 64.43 -4.66
C PHE A 540 29.99 64.99 -6.03
N ASN A 541 30.65 66.06 -6.45
CA ASN A 541 30.34 66.76 -7.70
C ASN A 541 31.20 66.25 -8.87
N VAL A 542 30.60 66.20 -10.05
CA VAL A 542 31.33 65.98 -11.31
C VAL A 542 31.82 67.32 -11.84
N GLN A 543 33.12 67.44 -12.04
CA GLN A 543 33.77 68.67 -12.49
C GLN A 543 33.81 68.76 -14.02
N GLY A 544 33.76 69.98 -14.57
CA GLY A 544 33.99 70.24 -16.00
C GLY A 544 32.74 70.26 -16.88
N LEU A 545 31.55 70.06 -16.30
CA LEU A 545 30.27 70.10 -17.02
C LEU A 545 29.97 71.44 -17.67
N GLN A 546 30.46 72.56 -17.11
CA GLN A 546 30.28 73.89 -17.70
C GLN A 546 30.87 74.05 -19.11
N ARG A 547 31.77 73.16 -19.53
CA ARG A 547 32.41 73.16 -20.86
C ARG A 547 31.61 72.39 -21.92
N LEU A 548 30.61 71.62 -21.50
CA LEU A 548 29.77 70.83 -22.41
C LEU A 548 28.73 71.74 -23.08
N GLN A 549 28.26 71.34 -24.26
CA GLN A 549 27.15 72.01 -24.93
C GLN A 549 25.82 71.48 -24.39
N PRO A 550 24.70 72.22 -24.51
CA PRO A 550 23.39 71.69 -24.20
C PRO A 550 23.12 70.41 -25.01
N GLY A 551 22.61 69.36 -24.37
CA GLY A 551 22.44 68.05 -24.99
C GLY A 551 22.26 66.92 -23.98
N ILE A 552 22.06 65.71 -24.48
CA ILE A 552 21.94 64.49 -23.68
C ILE A 552 23.32 63.87 -23.49
N TYR A 553 23.62 63.46 -22.26
CA TYR A 553 24.85 62.75 -21.92
C TYR A 553 24.51 61.55 -21.02
N ALA A 554 25.43 60.60 -20.94
CA ALA A 554 25.38 59.50 -19.97
C ALA A 554 26.52 59.64 -18.96
N VAL A 555 26.19 59.56 -17.67
CA VAL A 555 27.18 59.41 -16.60
C VAL A 555 27.34 57.93 -16.33
N ARG A 556 28.56 57.42 -16.52
CA ARG A 556 28.96 56.04 -16.22
C ARG A 556 29.97 56.05 -15.08
N MET A 557 29.65 55.39 -13.98
CA MET A 557 30.58 55.17 -12.88
C MET A 557 30.96 53.69 -12.84
N ILE A 558 32.26 53.40 -12.74
CA ILE A 558 32.77 52.04 -12.55
C ILE A 558 33.39 51.93 -11.16
N VAL A 559 32.91 50.99 -10.35
CA VAL A 559 33.44 50.68 -9.02
C VAL A 559 33.70 49.18 -8.95
N ARG A 560 34.97 48.78 -8.78
CA ARG A 560 35.39 47.37 -8.71
C ARG A 560 34.83 46.48 -9.85
N GLY A 561 34.67 47.03 -11.05
CA GLY A 561 34.16 46.32 -12.24
C GLY A 561 32.65 46.43 -12.46
N GLU A 562 31.87 46.90 -11.47
CA GLU A 562 30.45 47.18 -11.66
C GLU A 562 30.24 48.55 -12.30
N ALA A 563 29.38 48.63 -13.31
CA ALA A 563 29.06 49.87 -14.01
C ALA A 563 27.66 50.39 -13.65
N PHE A 564 27.59 51.61 -13.11
CA PHE A 564 26.36 52.35 -12.88
C PHE A 564 26.19 53.40 -13.97
N ASN A 565 25.00 53.47 -14.58
CA ASN A 565 24.73 54.38 -15.69
C ASN A 565 23.49 55.22 -15.39
N GLN A 566 23.57 56.54 -15.63
CA GLN A 566 22.42 57.43 -15.56
C GLN A 566 22.46 58.43 -16.72
N LYS A 567 21.33 58.54 -17.43
CA LYS A 567 21.13 59.59 -18.44
C LYS A 567 20.99 60.95 -17.75
N ILE A 568 21.71 61.94 -18.24
CA ILE A 568 21.60 63.35 -17.82
C ILE A 568 21.30 64.24 -19.02
N ILE A 569 20.64 65.37 -18.77
CA ILE A 569 20.34 66.41 -19.76
C ILE A 569 21.07 67.67 -19.31
N ILE A 570 21.94 68.22 -20.15
CA ILE A 570 22.58 69.53 -19.92
C ILE A 570 21.73 70.61 -20.60
N GLN A 571 21.26 71.58 -19.82
CA GLN A 571 20.55 72.78 -20.30
C GLN A 571 21.37 74.00 -19.85
N LYS A 572 21.47 75.06 -20.66
CA LYS A 572 22.22 76.27 -20.30
C LYS A 572 21.29 77.45 -20.11
#